data_AF-M1QH96-F1
#
_entry.id   AF-M1QH96-F1
#
_cell.length_a   1.000
_cell.length_b   1.000
_cell.length_c   1.000
_cell.angle_alpha   90.00
_cell.angle_beta   90.00
_cell.angle_gamma   90.00
#
_symmetry.space_group_name_H-M   'P 1'
#
loop_
_entity.id
_entity.type
_entity.pdbx_description
1 polymer ?
#
loop_
_entity_poly.entity_id
_entity_poly.type
_entity_poly.pdbx_seq_one_letter_code
_entity_poly.pdbx_strand_id
1 'polypeptide(L)'
;MKNLKKMLKASALAVGLLSVLSASSYAGGFACVDTQEVMQKSTFAESLGKSLNDKVSEIRQKLKSYETELQNLQKEIESKAISKQAKKQKIKEYEDLRLKALEYQQDAQKELQAMQEKAGKEFTEALKNAVTSYAKSHNLEGVFDCNQMLYTGNLDITPSIIKTIDSAHK
;
A
#
# COMPACT_ATOMS: atom_id res chain seq x y z
N MET A 1 51.00 -58.71 21.94
CA MET A 1 51.25 -57.24 22.01
C MET A 1 51.41 -56.51 20.66
N LYS A 2 51.77 -57.17 19.54
CA LYS A 2 51.85 -56.53 18.21
C LYS A 2 50.50 -56.08 17.63
N ASN A 3 49.41 -56.79 17.94
CA ASN A 3 48.07 -56.50 17.40
C ASN A 3 47.35 -55.36 18.15
N LEU A 4 47.67 -55.13 19.42
CA LEU A 4 47.11 -54.03 20.21
C LEU A 4 47.65 -52.66 19.74
N LYS A 5 48.93 -52.60 19.35
CA LYS A 5 49.55 -51.41 18.74
C LYS A 5 49.03 -51.11 17.32
N LYS A 6 48.54 -52.12 16.59
CA LYS A 6 47.86 -51.94 15.29
C LYS A 6 46.42 -51.43 15.46
N MET A 7 45.68 -51.90 16.48
CA MET A 7 44.34 -51.37 16.78
C MET A 7 44.35 -49.95 17.33
N LEU A 8 45.36 -49.55 18.13
CA LEU A 8 45.48 -48.15 18.57
C LEU A 8 45.80 -47.17 17.43
N LYS A 9 46.54 -47.60 16.40
CA LYS A 9 46.81 -46.75 15.21
C LYS A 9 45.61 -46.65 14.25
N ALA A 10 44.75 -47.67 14.20
CA ALA A 10 43.52 -47.64 13.42
C ALA A 10 42.42 -46.80 14.08
N SER A 11 42.41 -46.70 15.42
CA SER A 11 41.44 -45.88 16.15
C SER A 11 41.83 -44.38 16.17
N ALA A 12 43.12 -44.04 16.07
CA ALA A 12 43.57 -42.66 15.95
C ALA A 12 43.26 -42.00 14.58
N LEU A 13 43.02 -42.80 13.53
CA LEU A 13 42.67 -42.28 12.20
C LEU A 13 41.16 -42.02 12.02
N ALA A 14 40.31 -42.64 12.85
CA ALA A 14 38.85 -42.50 12.76
C ALA A 14 38.30 -41.32 13.59
N VAL A 15 39.07 -40.83 14.58
CA VAL A 15 38.68 -39.67 15.41
C VAL A 15 39.06 -38.33 14.75
N GLY A 16 39.97 -38.34 13.77
CA GLY A 16 40.37 -37.14 13.02
C GLY A 16 39.45 -36.73 11.87
N LEU A 17 38.45 -37.55 11.50
CA LEU A 17 37.58 -37.29 10.35
C LEU A 17 36.21 -36.66 10.72
N LEU A 18 35.90 -36.52 12.01
CA LEU A 18 34.61 -36.01 12.50
C LEU A 18 34.61 -34.52 12.88
N SER A 19 35.76 -33.84 12.82
CA SER A 19 35.89 -32.40 13.16
C SER A 19 35.69 -31.44 11.98
N VAL A 20 35.32 -31.93 10.78
CA VAL A 20 35.04 -31.10 9.59
C VAL A 20 33.54 -30.96 9.30
N LEU A 21 32.67 -31.33 10.25
CA LEU A 21 31.32 -30.79 10.27
C LEU A 21 31.43 -29.33 10.70
N SER A 22 31.83 -28.52 9.72
CA SER A 22 31.78 -27.07 9.72
C SER A 22 30.55 -26.67 10.48
N ALA A 23 30.73 -26.04 11.65
CA ALA A 23 29.69 -25.17 12.18
C ALA A 23 29.46 -24.16 11.06
N SER A 24 28.45 -24.41 10.23
CA SER A 24 27.87 -23.39 9.39
C SER A 24 27.40 -22.34 10.37
N SER A 25 28.26 -21.36 10.65
CA SER A 25 27.86 -20.11 11.26
C SER A 25 26.64 -19.68 10.46
N TYR A 26 25.48 -19.74 11.11
CA TYR A 26 24.23 -19.26 10.53
C TYR A 26 24.37 -17.75 10.49
N ALA A 27 25.02 -17.25 9.44
CA ALA A 27 25.20 -15.82 9.17
C ALA A 27 23.93 -15.32 8.49
N GLY A 28 22.82 -15.50 9.20
CA GLY A 28 21.54 -15.03 8.74
C GLY A 28 21.44 -13.52 8.86
N GLY A 29 21.23 -12.83 7.75
CA GLY A 29 21.12 -11.38 7.70
C GLY A 29 19.70 -10.92 8.06
N PHE A 30 19.61 -9.90 8.91
CA PHE A 30 18.38 -9.14 9.06
C PHE A 30 18.49 -7.82 8.29
N ALA A 31 17.36 -7.29 7.84
CA ALA A 31 17.26 -5.95 7.28
C ALA A 31 16.04 -5.22 7.84
N CYS A 32 15.91 -3.94 7.53
CA CYS A 32 14.70 -3.19 7.80
C CYS A 32 14.26 -2.38 6.57
N VAL A 33 12.96 -2.09 6.51
CA VAL A 33 12.36 -1.21 5.52
C VAL A 33 11.51 -0.17 6.23
N ASP A 34 11.70 1.10 5.90
CA ASP A 34 10.79 2.16 6.30
C ASP A 34 9.61 2.23 5.33
N THR A 35 8.48 1.68 5.77
CA THR A 35 7.26 1.61 4.96
C THR A 35 6.66 2.99 4.68
N GLN A 36 6.86 3.96 5.57
CA GLN A 36 6.40 5.34 5.37
C GLN A 36 7.23 6.02 4.29
N GLU A 37 8.55 5.83 4.32
CA GLU A 37 9.42 6.36 3.27
C GLU A 37 9.11 5.73 1.90
N VAL A 38 8.86 4.41 1.83
CA VAL A 38 8.43 3.76 0.58
C VAL A 38 7.16 4.42 0.05
N MET A 39 6.16 4.63 0.90
CA MET A 39 4.89 5.25 0.52
C MET A 39 5.06 6.71 0.07
N GLN A 40 6.00 7.45 0.64
CA GLN A 40 6.25 8.86 0.31
C GLN A 40 7.10 9.06 -0.94
N LYS A 41 8.06 8.17 -1.21
CA LYS A 41 9.08 8.36 -2.26
C LYS A 41 8.89 7.47 -3.49
N SER A 42 8.06 6.43 -3.42
CA SER A 42 7.77 5.57 -4.57
C SER A 42 6.85 6.27 -5.58
N THR A 43 7.26 6.26 -6.85
CA THR A 43 6.41 6.76 -7.95
C THR A 43 5.14 5.92 -8.12
N PHE A 44 5.20 4.62 -7.80
CA PHE A 44 4.02 3.77 -7.79
C PHE A 44 3.03 4.22 -6.71
N ALA A 45 3.49 4.44 -5.48
CA ALA A 45 2.64 4.94 -4.39
C ALA A 45 2.04 6.33 -4.71
N GLU A 46 2.84 7.22 -5.32
CA GLU A 46 2.35 8.50 -5.84
C GLU A 46 1.22 8.33 -6.86
N SER A 47 1.33 7.36 -7.79
CA SER A 47 0.31 7.09 -8.80
C SER A 47 -1.02 6.62 -8.21
N LEU A 48 -0.97 5.79 -7.16
CA LEU A 48 -2.14 5.36 -6.41
C LEU A 48 -2.80 6.54 -5.70
N GLY A 49 -2.00 7.39 -5.05
CA GLY A 49 -2.49 8.61 -4.40
C GLY A 49 -3.10 9.60 -5.38
N LYS A 50 -2.51 9.77 -6.57
CA LYS A 50 -3.05 10.62 -7.63
C LYS A 50 -4.44 10.18 -8.06
N SER A 51 -4.65 8.88 -8.25
CA SER A 51 -5.95 8.32 -8.66
C SER A 51 -7.06 8.62 -7.63
N LEU A 52 -6.74 8.55 -6.33
CA LEU A 52 -7.66 8.94 -5.26
C LEU A 52 -7.95 10.44 -5.24
N ASN A 53 -6.92 11.27 -5.42
CA ASN A 53 -7.06 12.73 -5.45
C ASN A 53 -7.90 13.20 -6.64
N ASP A 54 -7.69 12.60 -7.81
CA ASP A 54 -8.48 12.87 -9.01
C ASP A 54 -9.97 12.55 -8.75
N LYS A 55 -10.27 11.41 -8.12
CA LYS A 55 -11.64 11.05 -7.75
C LYS A 55 -12.26 12.01 -6.75
N VAL A 56 -11.53 12.43 -5.71
CA VAL A 56 -12.00 13.44 -4.76
C VAL A 56 -12.32 14.77 -5.46
N SER A 57 -11.49 15.17 -6.42
CA SER A 57 -11.72 16.38 -7.22
C SER A 57 -12.99 16.26 -8.08
N GLU A 58 -13.19 15.12 -8.74
CA GLU A 58 -14.39 14.81 -9.52
C GLU A 58 -15.65 14.90 -8.65
N ILE A 59 -15.64 14.25 -7.47
CA ILE A 59 -16.76 14.27 -6.52
C ILE A 59 -17.09 15.69 -6.08
N ARG A 60 -16.06 16.48 -5.71
CA ARG A 60 -16.23 17.88 -5.30
C ARG A 60 -16.84 18.72 -6.43
N GLN A 61 -16.36 18.57 -7.66
CA GLN A 61 -16.88 19.31 -8.80
C GLN A 61 -18.34 18.95 -9.08
N LYS A 62 -18.69 17.67 -9.00
CA LYS A 62 -20.05 17.19 -9.24
C LYS A 62 -21.02 17.68 -8.16
N LEU A 63 -20.64 17.62 -6.88
CA LEU A 63 -21.45 18.16 -5.78
C LEU A 63 -21.65 19.67 -5.89
N LYS A 64 -20.61 20.42 -6.28
CA LYS A 64 -20.72 21.87 -6.53
C LYS A 64 -21.69 22.20 -7.67
N SER A 65 -21.73 21.36 -8.71
CA SER A 65 -22.71 21.48 -9.79
C SER A 65 -24.14 21.32 -9.26
N TYR A 66 -24.39 20.30 -8.43
CA TYR A 66 -25.70 20.10 -7.82
C TYR A 66 -26.12 21.27 -6.94
N GLU A 67 -25.20 21.79 -6.11
CA GLU A 67 -25.46 22.95 -5.26
C GLU A 67 -25.85 24.18 -6.09
N THR A 68 -25.11 24.45 -7.17
CA THR A 68 -25.38 25.60 -8.05
C THR A 68 -26.76 25.47 -8.72
N GLU A 69 -27.10 24.29 -9.21
CA GLU A 69 -28.39 24.05 -9.88
C GLU A 69 -29.56 24.11 -8.89
N LEU A 70 -29.41 23.58 -7.68
CA LEU A 70 -30.38 23.72 -6.59
C LEU A 70 -30.60 25.19 -6.21
N GLN A 71 -29.52 25.99 -6.09
CA GLN A 71 -29.62 27.42 -5.81
C GLN A 71 -30.35 28.19 -6.93
N ASN A 72 -30.15 27.80 -8.19
CA ASN A 72 -30.85 28.40 -9.32
C ASN A 72 -32.34 28.05 -9.31
N LEU A 73 -32.68 26.77 -9.10
CA LEU A 73 -34.07 26.33 -8.96
C LEU A 73 -34.78 27.04 -7.80
N GLN A 74 -34.10 27.23 -6.66
CA GLN A 74 -34.64 27.99 -5.53
C GLN A 74 -35.00 29.42 -5.92
N LYS A 75 -34.11 30.14 -6.62
CA LYS A 75 -34.37 31.50 -7.11
C LYS A 75 -35.55 31.54 -8.08
N GLU A 76 -35.67 30.55 -8.97
CA GLU A 76 -36.79 30.46 -9.91
C GLU A 76 -38.13 30.21 -9.19
N ILE A 77 -38.15 29.38 -8.15
CA ILE A 77 -39.33 29.08 -7.32
C ILE A 77 -39.80 30.32 -6.54
N GLU A 78 -38.86 31.16 -6.10
CA GLU A 78 -39.12 32.40 -5.35
C GLU A 78 -39.51 33.58 -6.25
N SER A 79 -39.27 33.48 -7.57
CA SER A 79 -39.60 34.53 -8.52
C SER A 79 -41.10 34.86 -8.53
N LYS A 80 -41.42 36.15 -8.49
CA LYS A 80 -42.81 36.63 -8.57
C LYS A 80 -43.43 36.50 -9.97
N ALA A 81 -42.61 36.26 -11.00
CA ALA A 81 -43.04 36.22 -12.40
C ALA A 81 -43.49 34.82 -12.88
N ILE A 82 -43.37 33.78 -12.04
CA ILE A 82 -43.68 32.39 -12.42
C ILE A 82 -45.16 32.04 -12.19
N SER A 83 -45.74 31.23 -13.09
CA SER A 83 -47.10 30.72 -12.92
C SER A 83 -47.17 29.65 -11.82
N LYS A 84 -48.37 29.39 -11.27
CA LYS A 84 -48.56 28.33 -10.25
C LYS A 84 -48.14 26.94 -10.76
N GLN A 85 -48.45 26.63 -12.02
CA GLN A 85 -48.10 25.34 -12.62
C GLN A 85 -46.58 25.21 -12.82
N ALA A 86 -45.93 26.25 -13.33
CA ALA A 86 -44.47 26.27 -13.50
C ALA A 86 -43.76 26.19 -12.14
N LYS A 87 -44.28 26.87 -11.10
CA LYS A 87 -43.76 26.75 -9.73
C LYS A 87 -43.84 25.32 -9.19
N LYS A 88 -44.98 24.64 -9.38
CA LYS A 88 -45.15 23.23 -8.95
C LYS A 88 -44.14 22.32 -9.65
N GLN A 89 -43.91 22.53 -10.94
CA GLN A 89 -42.95 21.75 -11.71
C GLN A 89 -41.51 21.99 -11.22
N LYS A 90 -41.13 23.25 -10.96
CA LYS A 90 -39.81 23.62 -10.42
C LYS A 90 -39.54 23.07 -9.02
N ILE A 91 -40.55 23.05 -8.15
CA ILE A 91 -40.45 22.39 -6.84
C ILE A 91 -40.15 20.90 -7.00
N LYS A 92 -40.82 20.23 -7.95
CA LYS A 92 -40.54 18.82 -8.22
C LYS A 92 -39.11 18.61 -8.72
N GLU A 93 -38.67 19.43 -9.69
CA GLU A 93 -37.28 19.39 -10.19
C GLU A 93 -36.25 19.59 -9.07
N TYR A 94 -36.52 20.52 -8.14
CA TYR A 94 -35.67 20.77 -6.99
C TYR A 94 -35.57 19.54 -6.06
N GLU A 95 -36.70 18.92 -5.70
CA GLU A 95 -36.69 17.74 -4.84
C GLU A 95 -36.02 16.54 -5.54
N ASP A 96 -36.30 16.32 -6.83
CA ASP A 96 -35.67 15.25 -7.61
C ASP A 96 -34.15 15.44 -7.69
N LEU A 97 -33.68 16.68 -7.90
CA LEU A 97 -32.26 17.00 -7.95
C LEU A 97 -31.58 16.87 -6.57
N ARG A 98 -32.27 17.29 -5.51
CA ARG A 98 -31.79 17.16 -4.13
C ARG A 98 -31.61 15.70 -3.75
N LEU A 99 -32.56 14.83 -4.12
CA LEU A 99 -32.44 13.38 -3.91
C LEU A 99 -31.25 12.80 -4.68
N LYS A 100 -31.09 13.15 -5.97
CA LYS A 100 -29.93 12.74 -6.78
C LYS A 100 -28.61 13.18 -6.18
N ALA A 101 -28.53 14.40 -5.65
CA ALA A 101 -27.31 14.91 -5.02
C ALA A 101 -26.95 14.09 -3.75
N LEU A 102 -27.95 13.74 -2.94
CA LEU A 102 -27.77 12.90 -1.75
C LEU A 102 -27.34 11.48 -2.11
N GLU A 103 -28.00 10.85 -3.09
CA GLU A 103 -27.63 9.53 -3.61
C GLU A 103 -26.19 9.53 -4.14
N TYR A 104 -25.86 10.52 -4.99
CA TYR A 104 -24.50 10.68 -5.50
C TYR A 104 -23.47 10.82 -4.38
N GLN A 105 -23.74 11.62 -3.35
CA GLN A 105 -22.83 11.76 -2.22
C GLN A 105 -22.58 10.43 -1.50
N GLN A 106 -23.62 9.64 -1.27
CA GLN A 106 -23.50 8.34 -0.59
C GLN A 106 -22.72 7.33 -1.44
N ASP A 107 -23.01 7.27 -2.73
CA ASP A 107 -22.33 6.33 -3.63
C ASP A 107 -20.88 6.73 -3.88
N ALA A 108 -20.61 8.03 -4.03
CA ALA A 108 -19.26 8.57 -4.12
C ALA A 108 -18.42 8.26 -2.88
N GLN A 109 -19.02 8.29 -1.68
CA GLN A 109 -18.32 7.93 -0.44
C GLN A 109 -17.94 6.44 -0.42
N LYS A 110 -18.88 5.55 -0.81
CA LYS A 110 -18.61 4.10 -0.90
C LYS A 110 -17.55 3.80 -1.94
N GLU A 111 -17.64 4.44 -3.11
CA GLU A 111 -16.67 4.27 -4.19
C GLU A 111 -15.27 4.72 -3.75
N LEU A 112 -15.16 5.89 -3.12
CA LEU A 112 -13.88 6.39 -2.61
C LEU A 112 -13.28 5.45 -1.55
N GLN A 113 -14.10 4.92 -0.63
CA GLN A 113 -13.65 3.94 0.35
C GLN A 113 -13.13 2.66 -0.34
N ALA A 114 -13.87 2.13 -1.31
CA ALA A 114 -13.46 0.95 -2.07
C ALA A 114 -12.15 1.19 -2.84
N MET A 115 -11.96 2.38 -3.42
CA MET A 115 -10.71 2.77 -4.07
C MET A 115 -9.55 2.86 -3.07
N GLN A 116 -9.76 3.42 -1.89
CA GLN A 116 -8.74 3.49 -0.83
C GLN A 116 -8.32 2.10 -0.37
N GLU A 117 -9.27 1.20 -0.12
CA GLU A 117 -9.00 -0.19 0.26
C GLU A 117 -8.23 -0.93 -0.84
N LYS A 118 -8.61 -0.73 -2.11
CA LYS A 118 -7.92 -1.32 -3.25
C LYS A 118 -6.48 -0.80 -3.38
N ALA A 119 -6.28 0.51 -3.33
CA ALA A 119 -4.96 1.13 -3.40
C ALA A 119 -4.06 0.65 -2.25
N GLY A 120 -4.60 0.54 -1.02
CA GLY A 120 -3.85 0.02 0.13
C GLY A 120 -3.43 -1.45 -0.06
N LYS A 121 -4.30 -2.30 -0.63
CA LYS A 121 -3.97 -3.69 -0.96
C LYS A 121 -2.88 -3.77 -2.03
N GLU A 122 -3.03 -3.03 -3.12
CA GLU A 122 -2.04 -2.99 -4.21
C GLU A 122 -0.66 -2.54 -3.72
N PHE A 123 -0.61 -1.48 -2.90
CA PHE A 123 0.64 -1.03 -2.27
C PHE A 123 1.25 -2.11 -1.36
N THR A 124 0.44 -2.73 -0.50
CA THR A 124 0.91 -3.76 0.44
C THR A 124 1.45 -4.99 -0.30
N GLU A 125 0.78 -5.42 -1.38
CA GLU A 125 1.22 -6.53 -2.21
C GLU A 125 2.52 -6.20 -2.94
N ALA A 126 2.64 -5.01 -3.54
CA ALA A 126 3.87 -4.56 -4.19
C ALA A 126 5.05 -4.52 -3.21
N LEU A 127 4.85 -3.95 -2.03
CA LEU A 127 5.85 -3.91 -0.96
C LEU A 127 6.26 -5.32 -0.53
N LYS A 128 5.31 -6.20 -0.23
CA LYS A 128 5.59 -7.57 0.19
C LYS A 128 6.37 -8.33 -0.87
N ASN A 129 6.00 -8.20 -2.14
CA ASN A 129 6.68 -8.86 -3.24
C ASN A 129 8.12 -8.36 -3.42
N ALA A 130 8.33 -7.04 -3.35
CA ALA A 130 9.66 -6.44 -3.42
C ALA A 130 10.55 -6.89 -2.25
N VAL A 131 10.04 -6.81 -1.01
CA VAL A 131 10.75 -7.24 0.20
C VAL A 131 11.09 -8.72 0.16
N THR A 132 10.12 -9.58 -0.21
CA THR A 132 10.33 -11.03 -0.30
C THR A 132 11.39 -11.38 -1.35
N SER A 133 11.37 -10.69 -2.51
CA SER A 133 12.34 -10.92 -3.59
C SER A 133 13.75 -10.47 -3.18
N TYR A 134 13.86 -9.33 -2.47
CA TYR A 134 15.12 -8.85 -1.94
C TYR A 134 15.67 -9.79 -0.87
N ALA A 135 14.84 -10.19 0.10
CA ALA A 135 15.22 -11.10 1.18
C ALA A 135 15.73 -12.44 0.65
N LYS A 136 15.02 -13.04 -0.32
CA LYS A 136 15.46 -14.31 -0.94
C LYS A 136 16.77 -14.17 -1.70
N SER A 137 16.98 -13.07 -2.43
CA SER A 137 18.21 -12.88 -3.21
C SER A 137 19.44 -12.58 -2.34
N HIS A 138 19.24 -12.06 -1.13
CA HIS A 138 20.31 -11.71 -0.19
C HIS A 138 20.42 -12.69 0.99
N ASN A 139 19.68 -13.81 0.97
CA ASN A 139 19.63 -14.80 2.04
C ASN A 139 19.33 -14.16 3.41
N LEU A 140 18.31 -13.29 3.46
CA LEU A 140 17.85 -12.68 4.70
C LEU A 140 16.80 -13.54 5.38
N GLU A 141 16.87 -13.62 6.70
CA GLU A 141 15.98 -14.39 7.57
C GLU A 141 14.77 -13.57 8.01
N GLY A 142 14.90 -12.25 8.00
CA GLY A 142 13.84 -11.35 8.39
C GLY A 142 14.07 -9.93 7.90
N VAL A 143 12.95 -9.27 7.59
CA VAL A 143 12.91 -7.84 7.30
C VAL A 143 11.88 -7.22 8.25
N PHE A 144 12.31 -6.23 9.02
CA PHE A 144 11.48 -5.53 9.99
C PHE A 144 11.13 -4.11 9.53
N ASP A 145 10.18 -3.46 10.20
CA ASP A 145 9.95 -2.02 9.98
C ASP A 145 11.07 -1.22 10.67
N CYS A 146 11.77 -0.37 9.91
CA CYS A 146 12.84 0.46 10.47
C CYS A 146 12.34 1.37 11.59
N ASN A 147 11.07 1.79 11.56
CA ASN A 147 10.47 2.67 12.56
C ASN A 147 10.32 2.01 13.95
N GLN A 148 10.48 0.69 14.03
CA GLN A 148 10.43 -0.06 15.30
C GLN A 148 11.81 -0.28 15.92
N MET A 149 12.88 0.23 15.28
CA MET A 149 14.26 0.05 15.72
C MET A 149 14.82 1.37 16.23
N LEU A 150 15.54 1.34 17.36
CA LEU A 150 16.21 2.54 17.91
C LEU A 150 17.47 2.93 17.12
N TYR A 151 18.09 1.97 16.43
CA TYR A 151 19.27 2.16 15.59
C TYR A 151 19.28 1.10 14.49
N THR A 152 19.44 1.51 13.24
CA THR A 152 19.36 0.62 12.06
C THR A 152 20.71 0.38 11.39
N GLY A 153 21.74 1.20 11.64
CA GLY A 153 23.06 1.04 11.01
C GLY A 153 22.96 0.86 9.49
N ASN A 154 23.50 -0.25 8.97
CA ASN A 154 23.45 -0.61 7.55
C ASN A 154 22.33 -1.61 7.20
N LEU A 155 21.34 -1.79 8.08
CA LEU A 155 20.24 -2.74 7.86
C LEU A 155 19.15 -2.19 6.95
N ASP A 156 19.13 -0.88 6.71
CA ASP A 156 18.10 -0.22 5.92
C ASP A 156 18.24 -0.54 4.42
N ILE A 157 17.24 -1.24 3.88
CA ILE A 157 17.15 -1.59 2.47
C ILE A 157 16.10 -0.77 1.71
N THR A 158 15.49 0.24 2.35
CA THR A 158 14.41 1.08 1.82
C THR A 158 14.68 1.62 0.41
N PRO A 159 15.87 2.19 0.08
CA PRO A 159 16.15 2.68 -1.26
C PRO A 159 16.10 1.58 -2.34
N SER A 160 16.52 0.37 -1.98
CA SER A 160 16.47 -0.79 -2.89
C SER A 160 15.03 -1.22 -3.13
N ILE A 161 14.20 -1.24 -2.08
CA ILE A 161 12.79 -1.61 -2.18
C ILE A 161 12.00 -0.61 -3.03
N ILE A 162 12.20 0.70 -2.83
CA ILE A 162 11.59 1.75 -3.66
C ILE A 162 11.94 1.50 -5.13
N LYS A 163 13.22 1.32 -5.44
CA LYS A 163 13.67 1.06 -6.81
C LYS A 163 13.05 -0.19 -7.41
N THR A 164 12.91 -1.27 -6.63
CA THR A 164 12.27 -2.51 -7.08
C THR A 164 10.79 -2.31 -7.37
N ILE A 165 10.05 -1.66 -6.48
CA ILE A 165 8.62 -1.36 -6.66
C ILE A 165 8.42 -0.50 -7.90
N ASP A 166 9.14 0.62 -8.00
CA ASP A 166 8.97 1.55 -9.11
C ASP A 166 9.35 0.92 -10.45
N SER A 167 10.39 0.08 -10.49
CA SER A 167 10.78 -0.63 -11.71
C SER A 167 9.75 -1.67 -12.17
N ALA A 168 8.99 -2.27 -11.25
CA ALA A 168 7.96 -3.24 -11.56
C ALA A 168 6.65 -2.61 -12.05
N HIS A 169 6.47 -1.29 -11.87
CA HIS A 169 5.23 -0.56 -12.16
C HIS A 169 5.46 0.70 -13.01
N LYS A 170 6.48 0.69 -13.88
CA LYS A 170 6.73 1.75 -14.88
C LYS A 170 5.75 1.71 -16.05
#